data_AF-A0A9X9MH84-F1
#
_entry.id   AF-A0A9X9MH84-F1
#
_cell.length_a   1.000
_cell.length_b   1.000
_cell.length_c   1.000
_cell.angle_alpha   90.00
_cell.angle_beta   90.00
_cell.angle_gamma   90.00
#
_symmetry.space_group_name_H-M   'P 1'
#
loop_
_entity.id
_entity.type
_entity.pdbx_description
1 polymer ?
#
loop_
_entity_poly.entity_id
_entity_poly.type
_entity_poly.pdbx_seq_one_letter_code
_entity_poly.pdbx_strand_id
1 'polypeptide(L)' 'MKTHREWAEAHLNWAHEDWTSVFWTDETWVEEGRNSREWMTRSVRILLYKKMVI' A
#
# COMPACT_ATOMS: atom_id res chain seq x y z
N MET A 1 16.58 1.60 -16.59
CA MET A 1 15.47 1.08 -15.76
C MET A 1 15.52 -0.43 -15.86
N LYS A 2 15.30 -1.15 -14.74
CA LYS A 2 15.13 -2.60 -14.80
C LYS A 2 13.79 -2.91 -15.48
N THR A 3 13.79 -3.89 -16.37
CA THR A 3 12.57 -4.42 -16.99
C THR A 3 11.80 -5.28 -15.98
N HIS A 4 10.51 -5.52 -16.22
CA HIS A 4 9.71 -6.38 -15.34
C HIS A 4 10.29 -7.80 -15.21
N ARG A 5 10.90 -8.31 -16.28
CA ARG A 5 11.56 -9.63 -16.28
C ARG A 5 12.74 -9.68 -15.32
N GLU A 6 13.65 -8.70 -15.41
CA GLU A 6 14.82 -8.62 -14.53
C GLU A 6 14.43 -8.42 -13.06
N TRP A 7 13.32 -7.70 -12.81
CA TRP A 7 12.79 -7.56 -11.46
C TRP A 7 12.24 -8.88 -10.94
N ALA A 8 11.42 -9.60 -11.73
CA ALA A 8 10.86 -10.88 -11.33
C ALA A 8 11.94 -11.95 -11.06
N GLU A 9 12.95 -12.06 -11.94
CA GLU A 9 14.06 -13.00 -11.77
C GLU A 9 14.85 -12.73 -10.48
N ALA A 10 15.09 -11.45 -10.14
CA ALA A 10 15.84 -11.07 -8.95
C ALA A 10 15.11 -11.38 -7.62
N HIS A 11 13.78 -11.47 -7.63
CA HIS A 11 12.95 -11.66 -6.44
C HIS A 11 12.23 -13.01 -6.42
N LEU A 12 12.53 -13.90 -7.38
CA LEU A 12 11.86 -15.20 -7.53
C LEU A 12 11.99 -16.09 -6.29
N ASN A 13 13.12 -15.99 -5.58
CA ASN A 13 13.44 -16.81 -4.41
C ASN A 13 13.31 -16.04 -3.08
N TRP A 14 12.66 -14.87 -3.08
CA TRP A 14 12.42 -14.14 -1.84
C TRP A 14 11.52 -14.93 -0.90
N ALA A 15 11.93 -14.99 0.37
CA ALA A 15 11.12 -15.57 1.42
C ALA A 15 9.96 -14.63 1.79
N HIS A 16 9.00 -15.14 2.55
CA HIS A 16 7.86 -14.33 2.97
C HIS A 16 8.30 -13.11 3.79
N GLU A 17 9.32 -13.28 4.62
CA GLU A 17 9.89 -12.26 5.49
C GLU A 17 10.46 -11.09 4.66
N ASP A 18 11.13 -11.38 3.55
CA ASP A 18 11.69 -10.38 2.64
C ASP A 18 10.56 -9.51 2.06
N TRP A 19 9.47 -10.13 1.61
CA TRP A 19 8.29 -9.42 1.10
C TRP A 19 7.63 -8.53 2.16
N THR A 20 7.57 -9.00 3.41
CA THR A 20 6.98 -8.22 4.52
C THR A 20 7.84 -7.04 4.97
N SER A 21 9.13 -7.03 4.66
CA SER A 21 10.03 -5.91 4.96
C SER A 21 9.87 -4.74 4.00
N VAL A 22 9.27 -4.96 2.82
CA VAL A 22 9.11 -3.91 1.81
C VAL A 22 8.02 -2.94 2.22
N PHE A 23 8.37 -1.66 2.26
CA PHE A 23 7.42 -0.58 2.42
C PHE A 23 6.81 -0.20 1.08
N TRP A 24 5.56 -0.60 0.84
CA TRP A 24 4.82 -0.31 -0.39
C TRP A 24 4.07 1.01 -0.26
N THR A 25 4.19 1.87 -1.28
CA THR A 25 3.44 3.12 -1.39
C THR A 25 2.75 3.19 -2.74
N ASP A 26 1.51 3.67 -2.76
CA ASP A 26 0.73 3.88 -3.98
C ASP A 26 -0.13 5.14 -3.82
N GLU A 27 -0.39 5.84 -4.91
CA GLU A 27 -1.28 6.99 -4.93
C GLU A 27 -2.65 6.54 -5.43
N THR A 28 -3.69 6.83 -4.65
CA THR A 28 -5.07 6.55 -5.05
C THR A 28 -5.87 7.85 -5.08
N TRP A 29 -6.76 7.97 -6.06
CA TRP A 29 -7.71 9.08 -6.11
C TRP A 29 -8.79 8.86 -5.07
N VAL A 30 -8.94 9.81 -4.15
CA VAL A 30 -10.06 9.86 -3.23
C VAL A 30 -11.14 10.70 -3.89
N GLU A 31 -12.27 10.09 -4.27
CA GLU A 31 -13.42 10.85 -4.76
C GLU A 31 -13.91 11.80 -3.65
N GLU A 32 -14.13 13.07 -4.02
CA GLU A 32 -14.27 14.18 -3.08
C GLU A 32 -15.50 14.04 -2.14
N GLY A 33 -15.23 13.58 -0.93
CA GLY A 33 -15.99 13.91 0.27
C GLY A 33 -15.10 14.64 1.27
N ARG A 34 -14.78 15.92 0.98
CA ARG A 34 -13.85 16.81 1.71
C ARG A 34 -12.40 16.34 1.74
N ASN A 35 -11.59 16.95 0.87
CA ASN A 35 -10.13 16.87 0.83
C ASN A 35 -9.48 17.18 2.19
N SER A 36 -8.98 16.16 2.88
CA SER A 36 -7.76 16.27 3.68
C SER A 36 -6.69 15.43 3.00
N ARG A 37 -5.55 16.06 2.66
CA ARG A 37 -4.34 15.34 2.20
C ARG A 37 -3.77 14.58 3.39
N GLU A 38 -4.39 13.46 3.72
CA GLU A 38 -3.90 12.53 4.74
C GLU A 38 -3.13 11.43 4.03
N TRP A 39 -1.84 11.33 4.37
CA TRP A 39 -1.00 10.21 3.96
C TRP A 39 -1.50 8.96 4.66
N MET A 40 -2.27 8.12 3.95
CA MET A 40 -2.71 6.84 4.47
C MET A 40 -1.57 5.83 4.39
N THR A 41 -0.96 5.53 5.53
CA THR A 41 -0.13 4.33 5.67
C THR A 41 -1.06 3.16 6.00
N ARG A 42 -1.21 2.20 5.07
CA ARG A 42 -1.95 0.95 5.33
C ARG A 42 -1.13 0.06 6.27
N SER A 43 -1.07 0.41 7.55
CA SER A 43 -0.71 -0.56 8.58
C SER A 43 -1.87 -1.55 8.71
N VAL A 44 -1.58 -2.85 8.64
CA VAL A 44 -2.51 -4.00 8.51
C VAL A 44 -3.49 -4.17 9.70
N ARG A 45 -3.58 -3.21 10.62
CA ARG A 45 -4.58 -3.18 11.67
C ARG A 45 -5.08 -1.76 11.81
N ILE A 46 -6.40 -1.62 11.95
CA ILE A 46 -7.15 -0.40 12.26
C ILE A 46 -7.72 0.31 11.02
N LEU A 47 -8.72 -0.32 10.40
CA LEU A 47 -9.90 0.41 9.93
C LEU A 47 -10.91 0.45 11.09
N LEU A 48 -10.56 1.16 12.18
CA LEU A 48 -11.54 1.51 13.21
C LEU A 48 -12.22 2.82 12.81
N TYR A 49 -13.53 2.73 12.63
CA TYR A 49 -14.53 3.77 12.92
C TYR A 49 -14.41 5.13 12.23
N LYS A 50 -15.20 5.28 11.16
CA LYS A 50 -16.18 6.37 10.92
C LYS A 50 -16.84 6.04 9.57
N LYS A 51 -18.10 5.60 9.49
CA LYS A 51 -19.30 6.35 9.86
C LYS A 51 -20.43 5.39 10.21
N MET A 52 -20.92 5.49 11.44
CA MET A 52 -22.33 5.46 11.74
C MET A 52 -22.76 6.94 11.80
N VAL A 53 -23.94 7.27 11.26
CA VAL A 53 -24.80 8.45 11.47
C VAL A 53 -25.36 8.99 10.14
N ILE A 54 -26.67 8.73 10.02
CA ILE A 54 -27.74 9.05 9.05
C ILE A 54 -27.68 8.35 7.68
#